data_AF-A0A816V7A1-F1
#
_entry.id   AF-A0A816V7A1-F1
#
_cell.length_a   1.000
_cell.length_b   1.000
_cell.length_c   1.000
_cell.angle_alpha   90.00
_cell.angle_beta   90.00
_cell.angle_gamma   90.00
#
_symmetry.space_group_name_H-M   'P 1'
#
loop_
_entity.id
_entity.type
_entity.pdbx_description
1 polymer ?
#
loop_
_entity_poly.entity_id
_entity_poly.type
_entity_poly.pdbx_seq_one_letter_code
_entity_poly.pdbx_strand_id
1 'polypeptide(L)'
;MAPKSYDSPSFYGWEQCTTQTFLNGTNQKGYGGYDGDIKENDLIELIINCEISKIKLINHRSTKRYQIPIDASKSPFPWKLSVNIVNINDCVRIVKLKKQWFSSKDREQRVAWCQKYAHFSKHDWRNVIFSDESTFYVLERKNQVKIWRTDEERLHPDCIQQVNTGRGDKLGIWGGISGRGTTEPRIFNENMNGSVYCEVLSNELKRSMNKFQDKAKLIFQQDLAPWHTSHIVTTKMKQMKLNVLDWPAKSPDLNPIEMAWSILDKKIDGNAYLQ
;
A
#
# COMPACT_ATOMS: atom_id res chain seq x y z
N MET A 1 -28.97 -12.70 -30.87
CA MET A 1 -28.27 -11.39 -30.86
C MET A 1 -26.85 -11.65 -30.37
N ALA A 2 -25.83 -11.27 -31.13
CA ALA A 2 -24.44 -11.43 -30.71
C ALA A 2 -24.17 -10.58 -29.45
N PRO A 3 -23.45 -11.10 -28.43
CA PRO A 3 -23.06 -10.30 -27.27
C PRO A 3 -22.17 -9.15 -27.73
N LYS A 4 -22.58 -7.92 -27.44
CA LYS A 4 -21.79 -6.71 -27.73
C LYS A 4 -20.66 -6.63 -26.69
N SER A 5 -19.43 -6.88 -27.10
CA SER A 5 -18.25 -6.58 -26.28
C SER A 5 -18.09 -5.06 -26.18
N TYR A 6 -17.96 -4.55 -24.96
CA TYR A 6 -17.77 -3.13 -24.70
C TYR A 6 -16.26 -2.80 -24.78
N ASP A 7 -15.86 -2.08 -25.82
CA ASP A 7 -14.48 -1.60 -26.00
C ASP A 7 -14.28 -0.26 -25.29
N SER A 8 -13.61 -0.27 -24.14
CA SER A 8 -13.14 0.96 -23.49
C SER A 8 -11.61 1.10 -23.60
N PRO A 9 -11.08 2.26 -24.03
CA PRO A 9 -9.66 2.45 -24.27
C PRO A 9 -8.92 2.79 -22.98
N SER A 10 -8.58 1.78 -22.19
CA SER A 10 -7.56 1.93 -21.14
C SER A 10 -6.53 0.81 -21.22
N PHE A 11 -5.53 1.02 -22.08
CA PHE A 11 -4.16 0.50 -22.01
C PHE A 11 -3.96 -0.85 -21.28
N TYR A 12 -4.32 -1.94 -21.95
CA TYR A 12 -3.54 -3.19 -22.00
C TYR A 12 -3.89 -3.84 -23.35
N GLY A 13 -2.87 -4.14 -24.16
CA GLY A 13 -3.03 -4.52 -25.57
C GLY A 13 -3.89 -5.76 -25.76
N TRP A 14 -4.96 -5.63 -26.54
CA TRP A 14 -5.76 -6.74 -27.03
C TRP A 14 -5.28 -7.10 -28.43
N GLU A 15 -4.16 -7.80 -28.51
CA GLU A 15 -3.78 -8.43 -29.78
C GLU A 15 -4.74 -9.61 -30.05
N GLN A 16 -5.02 -9.83 -31.34
CA GLN A 16 -5.94 -10.84 -31.86
C GLN A 16 -5.41 -12.27 -31.59
N CYS A 17 -5.47 -12.72 -30.35
CA CYS A 17 -5.25 -14.12 -29.99
C CYS A 17 -6.59 -14.86 -30.08
N THR A 18 -6.66 -15.85 -30.96
CA THR A 18 -7.85 -16.66 -31.35
C THR A 18 -8.22 -17.74 -30.33
N THR A 19 -7.51 -17.84 -29.20
CA THR A 19 -7.81 -18.77 -28.12
C THR A 19 -8.65 -18.08 -27.04
N GLN A 20 -9.97 -18.28 -27.10
CA GLN A 20 -10.88 -17.93 -26.01
C GLN A 20 -10.78 -19.00 -24.92
N THR A 21 -10.31 -18.63 -23.74
CA THR A 21 -10.31 -19.51 -22.57
C THR A 21 -11.53 -19.21 -21.70
N PHE A 22 -12.47 -20.15 -21.64
CA PHE A 22 -13.57 -20.09 -20.69
C PHE A 22 -13.09 -20.70 -19.36
N LEU A 23 -13.23 -19.94 -18.26
CA LEU A 23 -12.90 -20.43 -16.91
C LEU A 23 -13.91 -21.51 -16.50
N ASN A 24 -13.54 -22.78 -16.69
CA ASN A 24 -14.32 -23.92 -16.20
C ASN A 24 -14.06 -24.10 -14.70
N GLY A 25 -14.83 -23.40 -13.85
CA GLY A 25 -14.87 -23.63 -12.41
C GLY A 25 -15.39 -25.02 -12.03
N THR A 26 -14.73 -25.66 -11.06
CA THR A 26 -15.16 -26.94 -10.50
C THR A 26 -16.19 -26.72 -9.38
N ASN A 27 -17.24 -27.56 -9.38
CA ASN A 27 -18.41 -27.64 -8.47
C ASN A 27 -19.71 -26.91 -8.94
N GLN A 28 -20.60 -27.73 -9.53
CA GLN A 28 -21.97 -27.48 -10.05
C GLN A 28 -22.91 -26.78 -9.04
N LYS A 29 -24.04 -26.11 -9.38
CA LYS A 29 -24.69 -25.73 -10.65
C LYS A 29 -24.72 -24.20 -10.71
N GLY A 30 -24.21 -23.61 -11.80
CA GLY A 30 -24.19 -22.14 -12.05
C GLY A 30 -22.81 -21.47 -12.10
N TYR A 31 -21.73 -22.21 -11.79
CA TYR A 31 -20.31 -21.78 -11.64
C TYR A 31 -20.00 -20.93 -10.39
N GLY A 32 -19.25 -21.52 -9.44
CA GLY A 32 -18.83 -20.87 -8.18
C GLY A 32 -19.81 -21.00 -7.01
N GLY A 33 -20.76 -21.94 -7.09
CA GLY A 33 -21.86 -22.07 -6.12
C GLY A 33 -22.89 -20.93 -6.20
N TYR A 34 -22.91 -20.20 -7.32
CA TYR A 34 -23.85 -19.12 -7.57
C TYR A 34 -25.29 -19.65 -7.68
N ASP A 35 -26.20 -19.11 -6.87
CA ASP A 35 -27.57 -19.61 -6.72
C ASP A 35 -28.63 -18.79 -7.46
N GLY A 36 -28.22 -17.92 -8.39
CA GLY A 36 -29.17 -17.21 -9.26
C GLY A 36 -29.82 -15.98 -8.63
N ASP A 37 -29.20 -15.33 -7.65
CA ASP A 37 -29.80 -14.21 -6.91
C ASP A 37 -29.70 -12.83 -7.57
N ILE A 38 -28.97 -12.68 -8.68
CA ILE A 38 -28.85 -11.43 -9.45
C ILE A 38 -30.14 -11.17 -10.24
N LYS A 39 -30.65 -9.94 -10.14
CA LYS A 39 -31.80 -9.43 -10.89
C LYS A 39 -31.39 -8.27 -11.80
N GLU A 40 -32.24 -7.94 -12.75
CA GLU A 40 -32.07 -6.75 -13.62
C GLU A 40 -31.89 -5.49 -12.75
N ASN A 41 -30.92 -4.64 -13.12
CA ASN A 41 -30.51 -3.43 -12.40
C ASN A 41 -29.76 -3.64 -11.07
N ASP A 42 -29.39 -4.87 -10.70
CA ASP A 42 -28.51 -5.07 -9.54
C ASP A 42 -27.12 -4.49 -9.81
N LEU A 43 -26.60 -3.73 -8.84
CA LEU A 43 -25.19 -3.32 -8.86
C LEU A 43 -24.32 -4.50 -8.42
N ILE A 44 -23.53 -5.04 -9.35
CA ILE A 44 -22.61 -6.14 -9.11
C ILE A 44 -21.17 -5.65 -9.08
N GLU A 45 -20.48 -5.90 -7.97
CA GLU A 45 -19.05 -5.63 -7.85
C GLU A 45 -18.26 -6.89 -8.19
N LEU A 46 -17.40 -6.78 -9.22
CA LEU A 46 -16.49 -7.84 -9.65
C LEU A 46 -15.07 -7.49 -9.22
N ILE A 47 -14.47 -8.34 -8.38
CA ILE A 47 -13.11 -8.15 -7.88
C ILE A 47 -12.23 -9.28 -8.39
N ILE A 48 -11.24 -8.94 -9.23
CA ILE A 48 -10.25 -9.89 -9.74
C ILE A 48 -9.00 -9.78 -8.87
N ASN A 49 -8.63 -10.86 -8.19
CA ASN A 49 -7.37 -10.95 -7.45
C ASN A 49 -6.42 -11.94 -8.15
N CYS A 50 -5.50 -11.38 -8.93
CA CYS A 50 -4.50 -12.14 -9.66
C CYS A 50 -3.42 -12.76 -8.76
N GLU A 51 -3.17 -12.22 -7.56
CA GLU A 51 -2.14 -12.73 -6.65
C GLU A 51 -2.55 -14.10 -6.06
N ILE A 52 -3.85 -14.27 -5.79
CA ILE A 52 -4.39 -15.51 -5.21
C ILE A 52 -5.22 -16.33 -6.21
N SER A 53 -5.19 -15.95 -7.50
CA SER A 53 -5.94 -16.61 -8.58
C SER A 53 -7.43 -16.78 -8.25
N LYS A 54 -8.13 -15.71 -7.88
CA LYS A 54 -9.58 -15.74 -7.56
C LYS A 54 -10.34 -14.56 -8.14
N ILE A 55 -11.58 -14.82 -8.53
CA ILE A 55 -12.59 -13.80 -8.87
C ILE A 55 -13.63 -13.79 -7.75
N LYS A 56 -13.98 -12.61 -7.25
CA LYS A 56 -15.09 -12.43 -6.32
C LYS A 56 -16.22 -11.65 -7.00
N LEU A 57 -17.43 -12.09 -6.74
CA LEU A 57 -18.67 -11.43 -7.15
C LEU A 57 -19.42 -11.00 -5.90
N ILE A 58 -19.86 -9.75 -5.83
CA ILE A 58 -20.64 -9.24 -4.70
C ILE A 58 -21.93 -8.63 -5.26
N ASN A 59 -23.07 -9.13 -4.79
CA ASN A 59 -24.37 -8.50 -5.03
C ASN A 59 -24.72 -7.63 -3.82
N HIS A 60 -24.79 -6.32 -4.00
CA HIS A 60 -25.06 -5.39 -2.89
C HIS A 60 -26.50 -5.46 -2.39
N ARG A 61 -27.48 -5.85 -3.23
CA ARG A 61 -28.89 -6.00 -2.83
C ARG A 61 -29.09 -7.21 -1.93
N SER A 62 -28.54 -8.36 -2.31
CA SER A 62 -28.72 -9.62 -1.57
C SER A 62 -27.66 -9.82 -0.48
N THR A 63 -26.60 -9.01 -0.47
CA THR A 63 -25.39 -9.16 0.34
C THR A 63 -24.60 -10.46 0.10
N LYS A 64 -25.00 -11.26 -0.88
CA LYS A 64 -24.32 -12.52 -1.21
C LYS A 64 -22.98 -12.25 -1.88
N ARG A 65 -22.03 -13.14 -1.59
CA ARG A 65 -20.65 -13.08 -2.07
C ARG A 65 -20.27 -14.42 -2.64
N TYR A 66 -19.79 -14.43 -3.88
CA TYR A 66 -19.35 -15.64 -4.56
C TYR A 66 -17.86 -15.55 -4.84
N GLN A 67 -17.20 -16.70 -4.81
CA GLN A 67 -15.78 -16.81 -5.12
C GLN A 67 -15.58 -17.91 -6.16
N ILE A 68 -14.96 -17.53 -7.27
CA ILE A 68 -14.63 -18.44 -8.36
C ILE A 68 -13.10 -18.57 -8.37
N PRO A 69 -12.54 -19.75 -8.10
CA PRO A 69 -11.11 -19.98 -8.25
C PRO A 69 -10.72 -19.94 -9.74
N ILE A 70 -9.58 -19.34 -10.03
CA ILE A 70 -8.96 -19.33 -11.36
C ILE A 70 -7.95 -20.49 -11.38
N ASP A 71 -8.15 -21.42 -12.31
CA ASP A 71 -7.19 -22.50 -12.57
C ASP A 71 -6.09 -21.96 -13.49
N ALA A 72 -4.93 -21.67 -12.91
CA ALA A 72 -3.77 -21.14 -13.63
C ALA A 72 -3.23 -22.10 -14.71
N SER A 73 -3.49 -23.40 -14.59
CA SER A 73 -3.09 -24.38 -15.62
C SER A 73 -3.94 -24.27 -16.89
N LYS A 74 -5.21 -23.87 -16.74
CA LYS A 74 -6.16 -23.69 -17.84
C LYS A 74 -6.21 -22.26 -18.35
N SER A 75 -5.81 -21.28 -17.53
CA SER A 75 -5.77 -19.86 -17.87
C SER A 75 -4.38 -19.28 -17.63
N PRO A 76 -3.37 -19.72 -18.42
CA PRO A 76 -2.02 -19.19 -18.32
C PRO A 76 -2.01 -17.71 -18.70
N PHE A 77 -1.17 -16.91 -18.03
CA PHE A 77 -1.00 -15.51 -18.38
C PHE A 77 -0.25 -15.36 -19.72
N PRO A 78 -0.66 -14.40 -20.59
CA PRO A 78 -1.79 -13.50 -20.43
C PRO A 78 -3.15 -14.18 -20.72
N TRP A 79 -4.13 -14.00 -19.84
CA TRP A 79 -5.50 -14.52 -20.02
C TRP A 79 -6.51 -13.38 -20.20
N LYS A 80 -7.67 -13.71 -20.80
CA LYS A 80 -8.79 -12.79 -21.06
C LYS A 80 -10.01 -13.21 -20.23
N LEU A 81 -10.69 -12.25 -19.61
CA LEU A 81 -11.97 -12.49 -18.92
C LEU A 81 -13.14 -12.08 -19.83
N SER A 82 -14.01 -13.02 -20.16
CA SER A 82 -15.28 -12.74 -20.82
C SER A 82 -16.40 -12.69 -19.79
N VAL A 83 -17.14 -11.58 -19.74
CA VAL A 83 -18.33 -11.44 -18.89
C VAL A 83 -19.55 -11.30 -19.80
N ASN A 84 -20.51 -12.21 -19.68
CA ASN A 84 -21.77 -12.13 -20.42
C ASN A 84 -22.72 -11.18 -19.69
N ILE A 85 -22.98 -10.04 -20.33
CA ILE A 85 -23.95 -9.03 -19.89
C ILE A 85 -25.24 -9.31 -20.68
N VAL A 86 -26.32 -9.68 -19.99
CA VAL A 86 -27.54 -10.21 -20.63
C VAL A 86 -28.49 -9.09 -21.05
N ASN A 87 -28.62 -8.04 -20.24
CA ASN A 87 -29.51 -6.91 -20.54
C ASN A 87 -28.75 -5.68 -21.03
N ILE A 88 -29.41 -4.87 -21.84
CA ILE A 88 -28.80 -3.69 -22.50
C ILE A 88 -28.34 -2.59 -21.50
N ASN A 89 -28.83 -2.64 -20.26
CA ASN A 89 -28.53 -1.68 -19.19
C ASN A 89 -27.66 -2.25 -18.07
N ASP A 90 -27.32 -3.54 -18.12
CA ASP A 90 -26.44 -4.14 -17.12
C ASP A 90 -25.00 -3.62 -17.33
N CYS A 91 -24.30 -3.29 -16.24
CA CYS A 91 -22.92 -2.80 -16.31
C CYS A 91 -22.02 -3.48 -15.27
N VAL A 92 -20.77 -3.74 -15.65
CA VAL A 92 -19.74 -4.26 -14.74
C VAL A 92 -18.84 -3.11 -14.34
N ARG A 93 -18.80 -2.80 -13.04
CA ARG A 93 -17.85 -1.82 -12.51
C ARG A 93 -16.54 -2.51 -12.15
N ILE A 94 -15.49 -2.21 -12.90
CA ILE A 94 -14.12 -2.59 -12.52
C ILE A 94 -13.65 -1.63 -11.44
N VAL A 95 -13.55 -2.11 -10.20
CA VAL A 95 -13.06 -1.31 -9.08
C VAL A 95 -11.54 -1.28 -9.11
N LYS A 96 -10.98 -0.10 -9.35
CA LYS A 96 -9.53 0.13 -9.23
C LYS A 96 -9.14 0.01 -7.77
N LEU A 97 -8.25 -0.92 -7.45
CA LEU A 97 -7.61 -0.98 -6.14
C LEU A 97 -6.75 0.28 -5.96
N LYS A 98 -6.94 0.97 -4.83
CA LYS A 98 -6.07 2.10 -4.43
C LYS A 98 -4.73 1.54 -3.94
N LYS A 99 -3.87 1.16 -4.88
CA LYS A 99 -2.48 0.75 -4.64
C LYS A 99 -1.53 1.76 -5.29
N GLN A 100 -0.30 1.83 -4.78
CA GLN A 100 0.74 2.66 -5.38
C GLN A 100 0.99 2.22 -6.84
N TRP A 101 1.07 3.19 -7.75
CA TRP A 101 1.36 2.90 -9.14
C TRP A 101 2.86 2.72 -9.37
N PHE A 102 3.21 1.63 -10.05
CA PHE A 102 4.56 1.27 -10.43
C PHE A 102 4.70 1.22 -11.95
N SER A 103 5.74 1.87 -12.48
CA SER A 103 6.18 1.68 -13.86
C SER A 103 6.75 0.26 -14.05
N SER A 104 6.91 -0.22 -15.29
CA SER A 104 7.57 -1.52 -15.54
C SER A 104 8.99 -1.55 -14.98
N LYS A 105 9.72 -0.43 -15.14
CA LYS A 105 11.06 -0.24 -14.58
C LYS A 105 11.07 -0.31 -13.05
N ASP A 106 10.08 0.30 -12.38
CA ASP A 106 9.97 0.26 -10.91
C ASP A 106 9.81 -1.21 -10.44
N ARG A 107 8.98 -1.99 -11.15
CA ARG A 107 8.74 -3.41 -10.82
C ARG A 107 9.98 -4.26 -11.01
N GLU A 108 10.67 -4.12 -12.14
CA GLU A 108 11.91 -4.83 -12.44
C GLU A 108 12.99 -4.53 -11.39
N GLN A 109 13.17 -3.26 -11.03
CA GLN A 109 14.14 -2.85 -10.01
C GLN A 109 13.82 -3.45 -8.63
N ARG A 110 12.54 -3.48 -8.24
CA ARG A 110 12.11 -4.10 -6.98
C ARG A 110 12.38 -5.61 -6.96
N VAL A 111 12.04 -6.32 -8.03
CA VAL A 111 12.30 -7.76 -8.14
C VAL A 111 13.80 -8.05 -8.10
N ALA A 112 14.59 -7.30 -8.87
CA ALA A 112 16.05 -7.43 -8.89
C ALA A 112 16.67 -7.17 -7.51
N TRP A 113 16.16 -6.17 -6.77
CA TRP A 113 16.61 -5.90 -5.41
C TRP A 113 16.28 -7.06 -4.46
N CYS A 114 15.06 -7.57 -4.49
CA CYS A 114 14.66 -8.72 -3.66
C CYS A 114 15.51 -9.96 -3.98
N GLN A 115 15.80 -10.21 -5.27
CA GLN A 115 16.66 -11.32 -5.69
C GLN A 115 18.11 -11.12 -5.22
N LYS A 116 18.64 -9.89 -5.37
CA LYS A 116 20.00 -9.53 -4.93
C LYS A 116 20.18 -9.80 -3.43
N TYR A 117 19.20 -9.46 -2.61
CA TYR A 117 19.28 -9.60 -1.15
C TYR A 117 18.62 -10.88 -0.60
N ALA A 118 18.16 -11.79 -1.45
CA ALA A 118 17.53 -13.04 -1.02
C ALA A 118 18.46 -13.94 -0.19
N HIS A 119 19.78 -13.82 -0.37
CA HIS A 119 20.78 -14.57 0.35
C HIS A 119 21.11 -14.00 1.75
N PHE A 120 20.63 -12.79 2.09
CA PHE A 120 20.90 -12.18 3.39
C PHE A 120 20.24 -13.01 4.49
N SER A 121 21.06 -13.42 5.47
CA SER A 121 20.59 -14.10 6.66
C SER A 121 19.92 -13.13 7.63
N LYS A 122 19.24 -13.68 8.64
CA LYS A 122 18.74 -12.89 9.77
C LYS A 122 19.85 -12.09 10.47
N HIS A 123 21.08 -12.61 10.50
CA HIS A 123 22.22 -11.90 11.09
C HIS A 123 22.66 -10.70 10.24
N ASP A 124 22.58 -10.81 8.92
CA ASP A 124 22.91 -9.71 8.00
C ASP A 124 21.87 -8.59 8.13
N TRP A 125 20.58 -8.95 8.08
CA TRP A 125 19.47 -8.02 8.31
C TRP A 125 19.51 -7.36 9.69
N ARG A 126 20.04 -8.05 10.71
CA ARG A 126 20.22 -7.50 12.06
C ARG A 126 21.18 -6.30 12.07
N ASN A 127 22.06 -6.17 11.08
CA ASN A 127 23.02 -5.08 10.97
C ASN A 127 22.50 -3.90 10.14
N VAL A 128 21.34 -4.03 9.52
CA VAL A 128 20.69 -2.95 8.78
C VAL A 128 19.94 -2.04 9.76
N ILE A 129 20.13 -0.73 9.61
CA ILE A 129 19.35 0.31 10.26
C ILE A 129 18.36 0.81 9.22
N PHE A 130 17.12 0.39 9.33
CA PHE A 130 16.00 0.86 8.53
C PHE A 130 15.52 2.19 9.09
N SER A 131 15.50 3.25 8.28
CA SER A 131 15.11 4.59 8.72
C SER A 131 14.05 5.19 7.80
N ASP A 132 13.27 6.10 8.36
CA ASP A 132 12.19 6.80 7.66
C ASP A 132 11.68 8.01 8.48
N GLU A 133 10.93 8.88 7.83
CA GLU A 133 10.18 9.97 8.43
C GLU A 133 8.68 9.69 8.44
N SER A 134 8.03 9.81 9.61
CA SER A 134 6.57 9.82 9.71
C SER A 134 6.07 11.17 10.23
N THR A 135 4.81 11.49 9.92
CA THR A 135 4.13 12.72 10.38
C THR A 135 2.92 12.35 11.21
N PHE A 136 2.90 12.81 12.46
CA PHE A 136 1.79 12.65 13.39
C PHE A 136 1.05 13.98 13.55
N TYR A 137 -0.26 13.92 13.78
CA TYR A 137 -1.09 15.11 13.99
C TYR A 137 -1.42 15.24 15.49
N VAL A 138 -1.07 16.38 16.08
CA VAL A 138 -1.23 16.65 17.53
C VAL A 138 -2.67 16.98 17.90
N LEU A 139 -3.42 17.54 16.95
CA LEU A 139 -4.85 17.74 17.10
C LEU A 139 -5.54 16.78 16.14
N GLU A 140 -6.40 15.92 16.70
CA GLU A 140 -7.23 15.02 15.94
C GLU A 140 -7.87 15.79 14.76
N ARG A 141 -7.68 15.27 13.54
CA ARG A 141 -8.86 15.19 12.70
C ARG A 141 -9.76 14.27 13.49
N LYS A 142 -10.72 14.82 14.25
CA LYS A 142 -11.77 14.00 14.87
C LYS A 142 -12.20 13.04 13.79
N ASN A 143 -11.88 11.76 13.95
CA ASN A 143 -12.15 10.75 12.95
C ASN A 143 -13.61 10.93 12.52
N GLN A 144 -13.93 10.73 11.24
CA GLN A 144 -15.34 10.71 10.84
C GLN A 144 -16.04 9.71 11.75
N VAL A 145 -16.82 10.23 12.70
CA VAL A 145 -17.56 9.39 13.63
C VAL A 145 -18.59 8.68 12.77
N LYS A 146 -18.48 7.35 12.70
CA LYS A 146 -19.47 6.56 11.99
C LYS A 146 -20.72 6.54 12.86
N ILE A 147 -21.72 7.31 12.44
CA ILE A 147 -23.06 7.31 13.02
C ILE A 147 -24.01 6.52 12.11
N TRP A 148 -25.04 5.95 12.70
CA TRP A 148 -26.19 5.42 11.97
C TRP A 148 -27.23 6.54 11.87
N ARG A 149 -27.78 6.76 10.68
CA ARG A 149 -28.81 7.79 10.41
C ARG A 149 -29.66 7.41 9.20
N THR A 150 -30.85 7.97 9.09
CA THR A 150 -31.66 7.90 7.87
C THR A 150 -31.23 8.94 6.84
N ASP A 151 -31.76 8.88 5.61
CA ASP A 151 -31.41 9.83 4.55
C ASP A 151 -31.91 11.25 4.86
N GLU A 152 -33.04 11.38 5.57
CA GLU A 152 -33.64 12.65 5.98
C GLU A 152 -32.81 13.37 7.05
N GLU A 153 -32.09 12.61 7.88
CA GLU A 153 -31.25 13.12 8.97
C GLU A 153 -29.87 13.60 8.48
N ARG A 154 -29.61 13.54 7.17
CA ARG A 154 -28.30 13.88 6.59
C ARG A 154 -27.78 15.25 7.00
N LEU A 155 -28.68 16.22 7.16
CA LEU A 155 -28.38 17.59 7.54
C LEU A 155 -28.76 17.93 8.99
N HIS A 156 -29.12 16.95 9.81
CA HIS A 156 -29.41 17.19 11.22
C HIS A 156 -28.13 17.66 11.94
N PRO A 157 -28.19 18.66 12.85
CA PRO A 157 -27.01 19.18 13.55
C PRO A 157 -26.18 18.09 14.24
N ASP A 158 -26.84 17.10 14.86
CA ASP A 158 -26.16 15.96 15.51
C ASP A 158 -25.52 14.98 14.52
N CYS A 159 -25.87 15.08 13.23
CA CYS A 159 -25.35 14.26 12.15
C CYS A 159 -24.34 15.01 11.25
N ILE A 160 -24.06 16.28 11.55
CA ILE A 160 -23.09 17.10 10.84
C ILE A 160 -21.87 17.30 11.74
N GLN A 161 -20.74 16.77 11.30
CA GLN A 161 -19.45 17.13 11.89
C GLN A 161 -18.94 18.40 11.21
N GLN A 162 -18.77 19.48 11.96
CA GLN A 162 -18.13 20.69 11.44
C GLN A 162 -16.72 20.36 10.96
N VAL A 163 -16.40 20.76 9.73
CA VAL A 163 -15.04 20.62 9.20
C VAL A 163 -14.15 21.57 9.98
N ASN A 164 -13.35 21.05 10.91
CA ASN A 164 -12.34 21.86 11.58
C ASN A 164 -11.39 22.42 10.51
N THR A 165 -11.44 23.74 10.31
CA THR A 165 -10.48 24.51 9.49
C THR A 165 -9.18 24.81 10.25
N GLY A 166 -9.12 24.41 11.53
CA GLY A 166 -7.91 24.49 12.34
C GLY A 166 -6.82 23.61 11.74
N ARG A 167 -5.69 24.24 11.39
CA ARG A 167 -4.43 23.56 11.09
C ARG A 167 -4.08 22.70 12.29
N GLY A 168 -4.41 21.41 12.26
CA GLY A 168 -3.88 20.48 13.25
C GLY A 168 -2.36 20.56 13.17
N ASP A 169 -1.71 20.90 14.29
CA ASP A 169 -0.26 20.95 14.33
C ASP A 169 0.28 19.56 13.98
N LYS A 170 1.21 19.53 13.03
CA LYS A 170 1.87 18.32 12.57
C LYS A 170 3.25 18.24 13.20
N LEU A 171 3.60 17.06 13.70
CA LEU A 171 4.93 16.75 14.19
C LEU A 171 5.54 15.73 13.23
N GLY A 172 6.67 16.09 12.64
CA GLY A 172 7.53 15.15 11.96
C GLY A 172 8.39 14.38 12.96
N ILE A 173 8.56 13.10 12.73
CA ILE A 173 9.47 12.25 13.49
C ILE A 173 10.35 11.52 12.49
N TRP A 174 11.65 11.67 12.63
CA TRP A 174 12.62 10.77 12.02
C TRP A 174 12.99 9.70 13.03
N GLY A 175 13.08 8.46 12.58
CA GLY A 175 13.51 7.35 13.42
C GLY A 175 14.13 6.23 12.61
N GLY A 176 14.71 5.29 13.33
CA GLY A 176 15.33 4.11 12.76
C GLY A 176 15.15 2.89 13.65
N ILE A 177 15.02 1.72 13.03
CA ILE A 177 14.99 0.43 13.70
C ILE A 177 16.05 -0.51 13.12
N SER A 178 16.59 -1.36 13.98
CA SER A 178 17.54 -2.39 13.62
C SER A 178 17.27 -3.61 14.49
N GLY A 179 17.73 -4.79 14.06
CA GLY A 179 17.72 -5.97 14.93
C GLY A 179 18.66 -5.82 16.15
N ARG A 180 19.41 -4.73 16.26
CA ARG A 180 20.21 -4.33 17.43
C ARG A 180 19.50 -3.35 18.37
N GLY A 181 18.33 -2.82 18.00
CA GLY A 181 17.59 -1.83 18.77
C GLY A 181 17.10 -0.66 17.90
N THR A 182 16.53 0.35 18.55
CA THR A 182 16.04 1.57 17.89
C THR A 182 17.12 2.65 17.87
N THR A 183 17.04 3.58 16.92
CA THR A 183 17.81 4.81 16.97
C THR A 183 17.19 5.80 17.96
N GLU A 184 17.94 6.84 18.31
CA GLU A 184 17.37 8.06 18.86
C GLU A 184 16.44 8.69 17.82
N PRO A 185 15.17 8.99 18.15
CA PRO A 185 14.28 9.69 17.24
C PRO A 185 14.56 11.19 17.26
N ARG A 186 14.37 11.86 16.12
CA ARG A 186 14.32 13.33 16.02
C ARG A 186 12.88 13.75 15.81
N ILE A 187 12.31 14.49 16.75
CA ILE A 187 11.03 15.19 16.57
C ILE A 187 11.31 16.58 16.04
N PHE A 188 10.55 17.03 15.05
CA PHE A 188 10.69 18.33 14.41
C PHE A 188 9.34 18.87 13.91
N ASN A 189 9.16 20.21 13.96
CA ASN A 189 7.94 20.88 13.51
C ASN A 189 8.08 21.49 12.11
N GLU A 190 9.32 21.59 11.63
CA GLU A 190 9.65 22.15 10.32
C GLU A 190 9.44 21.13 9.19
N ASN A 191 9.46 21.59 7.94
CA ASN A 191 9.46 20.66 6.81
C ASN A 191 10.88 20.08 6.66
N MET A 192 10.97 18.75 6.54
CA MET A 192 12.23 18.07 6.28
C MET A 192 12.88 18.58 4.99
N ASN A 193 14.19 18.85 5.05
CA ASN A 193 15.01 19.24 3.91
C ASN A 193 16.43 18.68 4.07
N GLY A 194 17.26 18.83 3.04
CA GLY A 194 18.61 18.26 3.03
C GLY A 194 19.52 18.75 4.17
N SER A 195 19.34 19.99 4.66
CA SER A 195 20.14 20.52 5.78
C SER A 195 19.72 19.90 7.11
N VAL A 196 18.41 19.91 7.39
CA VAL A 196 17.83 19.28 8.59
C VAL A 196 18.17 17.79 8.62
N TYR A 197 18.09 17.11 7.48
CA TYR A 197 18.48 15.72 7.37
C TYR A 197 19.98 15.51 7.64
N CYS A 198 20.87 16.40 7.17
CA CYS A 198 22.29 16.34 7.51
C CYS A 198 22.57 16.49 9.02
N GLU A 199 21.76 17.28 9.72
CA GLU A 199 21.81 17.39 11.19
C GLU A 199 21.39 16.07 11.84
N VAL A 200 20.28 15.48 11.38
CA VAL A 200 19.79 14.18 11.84
C VAL A 200 20.87 13.09 11.70
N LEU A 201 21.53 13.05 10.54
CA LEU A 201 22.64 12.12 10.32
C LEU A 201 23.80 12.39 11.30
N SER A 202 24.16 13.66 11.50
CA SER A 202 25.30 14.06 12.35
C SER A 202 25.09 13.80 13.83
N ASN A 203 23.84 13.85 14.27
CA ASN A 203 23.45 13.82 15.66
C ASN A 203 22.82 12.46 16.00
N GLU A 204 21.54 12.27 15.71
CA GLU A 204 20.76 11.12 16.14
C GLU A 204 21.28 9.81 15.55
N LEU A 205 21.55 9.75 14.23
CA LEU A 205 22.09 8.55 13.62
C LEU A 205 23.49 8.24 14.16
N LYS A 206 24.39 9.24 14.19
CA LYS A 206 25.77 9.05 14.67
C LYS A 206 25.81 8.56 16.12
N ARG A 207 25.01 9.15 17.01
CA ARG A 207 24.88 8.71 18.42
C ARG A 207 24.35 7.28 18.51
N SER A 208 23.33 6.96 17.72
CA SER A 208 22.73 5.62 17.68
C SER A 208 23.73 4.56 17.20
N MET A 209 24.46 4.84 16.12
CA MET A 209 25.50 3.93 15.60
C MET A 209 26.64 3.71 16.59
N ASN A 210 26.95 4.69 17.45
CA ASN A 210 27.98 4.54 18.48
C ASN A 210 27.50 3.68 19.67
N LYS A 211 26.18 3.56 19.88
CA LYS A 211 25.59 2.67 20.89
C LYS A 211 25.53 1.21 20.43
N PHE A 212 25.48 0.99 19.12
CA PHE A 212 25.49 -0.36 18.56
C PHE A 212 26.93 -0.92 18.54
N GLN A 213 27.08 -2.18 18.94
CA GLN A 213 28.35 -2.92 18.81
C GLN A 213 28.75 -3.04 17.32
N ASP A 214 29.99 -3.43 17.00
CA ASP A 214 30.46 -3.71 15.63
C ASP A 214 30.04 -2.66 14.58
N LYS A 215 30.30 -1.38 14.84
CA LYS A 215 29.92 -0.26 13.96
C LYS A 215 30.31 -0.46 12.49
N ALA A 216 31.43 -1.13 12.24
CA ALA A 216 31.93 -1.43 10.89
C ALA A 216 30.99 -2.34 10.06
N LYS A 217 30.13 -3.12 10.71
CA LYS A 217 29.15 -4.00 10.03
C LYS A 217 27.81 -3.33 9.78
N LEU A 218 27.56 -2.14 10.34
CA LEU A 218 26.28 -1.47 10.22
C LEU A 218 26.05 -1.01 8.78
N ILE A 219 24.84 -1.26 8.28
CA ILE A 219 24.38 -0.81 6.98
C ILE A 219 23.22 0.16 7.23
N PHE A 220 23.29 1.34 6.64
CA PHE A 220 22.25 2.35 6.75
C PHE A 220 21.29 2.26 5.56
N GLN A 221 20.00 2.17 5.83
CA GLN A 221 18.96 2.23 4.81
C GLN A 221 18.18 3.54 4.96
N GLN A 222 17.95 4.21 3.83
CA GLN A 222 17.04 5.34 3.66
C GLN A 222 16.30 5.16 2.33
N ASP A 223 15.15 5.81 2.17
CA ASP A 223 14.42 5.78 0.90
C ASP A 223 15.04 6.73 -0.15
N LEU A 224 14.36 6.91 -1.28
CA LEU A 224 14.80 7.79 -2.37
C LEU A 224 14.07 9.14 -2.39
N ALA A 225 13.65 9.66 -1.23
CA ALA A 225 13.07 10.98 -1.14
C ALA A 225 14.03 12.06 -1.70
N PRO A 226 13.51 13.16 -2.27
CA PRO A 226 14.35 14.16 -2.95
C PRO A 226 15.50 14.71 -2.08
N TRP A 227 15.28 14.89 -0.77
CA TRP A 227 16.33 15.34 0.14
C TRP A 227 17.38 14.27 0.43
N HIS A 228 17.01 12.98 0.52
CA HIS A 228 17.95 11.86 0.69
C HIS A 228 18.94 11.75 -0.47
N THR A 229 18.48 12.07 -1.69
CA THR A 229 19.31 12.03 -2.90
C THR A 229 20.03 13.35 -3.20
N SER A 230 19.83 14.38 -2.38
CA SER A 230 20.42 15.70 -2.60
C SER A 230 21.95 15.68 -2.48
N HIS A 231 22.63 16.64 -3.13
CA HIS A 231 24.09 16.70 -3.12
C HIS A 231 24.67 16.89 -1.71
N ILE A 232 24.00 17.70 -0.87
CA ILE A 232 24.45 17.95 0.50
C ILE A 232 24.38 16.67 1.35
N VAL A 233 23.27 15.91 1.25
CA VAL A 233 23.08 14.66 2.00
C VAL A 233 24.01 13.57 1.51
N THR A 234 24.10 13.36 0.20
CA THR A 234 25.01 12.36 -0.37
C THR A 234 26.47 12.64 -0.04
N THR A 235 26.90 13.91 -0.05
CA THR A 235 28.23 14.33 0.40
C THR A 235 28.42 14.06 1.88
N LYS A 236 27.42 14.36 2.71
CA LYS A 236 27.46 14.12 4.15
C LYS A 236 27.60 12.64 4.50
N MET A 237 26.82 11.76 3.86
CA MET A 237 26.92 10.31 4.04
C MET A 237 28.32 9.78 3.68
N LYS A 238 28.92 10.30 2.59
CA LYS A 238 30.30 9.97 2.20
C LYS A 238 31.33 10.43 3.24
N GLN A 239 31.20 11.66 3.75
CA GLN A 239 32.09 12.18 4.81
C GLN A 239 32.00 11.34 6.09
N MET A 240 30.80 10.88 6.44
CA MET A 240 30.55 9.99 7.57
C MET A 240 30.96 8.54 7.31
N LYS A 241 31.35 8.20 6.07
CA LYS A 241 31.70 6.84 5.63
C LYS A 241 30.58 5.83 5.91
N LEU A 242 29.33 6.24 5.70
CA LEU A 242 28.18 5.36 5.87
C LEU A 242 28.15 4.30 4.77
N ASN A 243 27.97 3.04 5.15
CA ASN A 243 27.65 1.97 4.22
C ASN A 243 26.14 2.03 3.94
N VAL A 244 25.74 2.57 2.79
CA VAL A 244 24.32 2.79 2.46
C VAL A 244 23.80 1.61 1.64
N LEU A 245 22.69 1.01 2.09
CA LEU A 245 21.98 -0.03 1.36
C LEU A 245 21.36 0.59 0.10
N ASP A 246 21.57 0.01 -1.08
CA ASP A 246 20.76 0.40 -2.24
C ASP A 246 19.29 0.11 -1.95
N TRP A 247 18.40 0.94 -2.48
CA TRP A 247 16.97 0.85 -2.20
C TRP A 247 16.15 1.00 -3.48
N PRO A 248 15.15 0.14 -3.72
CA PRO A 248 14.28 0.30 -4.88
C PRO A 248 13.25 1.40 -4.62
N ALA A 249 13.03 2.26 -5.61
CA ALA A 249 12.08 3.38 -5.50
C ALA A 249 10.67 2.89 -5.10
N LYS A 250 9.94 3.72 -4.34
CA LYS A 250 8.54 3.48 -3.97
C LYS A 250 8.33 2.13 -3.24
N SER A 251 9.18 1.81 -2.28
CA SER A 251 9.13 0.49 -1.61
C SER A 251 8.92 0.54 -0.11
N PRO A 252 7.84 1.19 0.38
CA PRO A 252 7.53 1.20 1.81
C PRO A 252 7.25 -0.20 2.35
N ASP A 253 6.71 -1.10 1.53
CA ASP A 253 6.42 -2.49 1.91
C ASP A 253 7.68 -3.32 2.20
N LEU A 254 8.84 -2.90 1.71
CA LEU A 254 10.13 -3.52 2.02
C LEU A 254 10.78 -2.92 3.26
N ASN A 255 10.30 -1.78 3.77
CA ASN A 255 10.86 -1.08 4.92
C ASN A 255 10.13 -1.48 6.21
N PRO A 256 10.74 -2.27 7.12
CA PRO A 256 10.07 -2.74 8.34
C PRO A 256 9.67 -1.63 9.31
N ILE A 257 10.25 -0.42 9.21
CA ILE A 257 9.90 0.70 10.09
C ILE A 257 8.46 1.19 9.89
N GLU A 258 7.90 1.01 8.70
CA GLU A 258 6.50 1.35 8.40
C GLU A 258 5.53 0.58 9.31
N MET A 259 5.89 -0.65 9.67
CA MET A 259 5.12 -1.44 10.64
C MET A 259 5.23 -0.85 12.05
N ALA A 260 6.40 -0.33 12.44
CA ALA A 260 6.58 0.34 13.71
C ALA A 260 5.77 1.64 13.79
N TRP A 261 5.74 2.43 12.71
CA TRP A 261 4.88 3.60 12.59
C TRP A 261 3.41 3.26 12.73
N SER A 262 2.93 2.21 12.04
CA SER A 262 1.54 1.76 12.19
C SER A 262 1.16 1.34 13.63
N ILE A 263 2.10 0.75 14.38
CA ILE A 263 1.88 0.42 15.79
C ILE A 263 1.85 1.69 16.64
N LEU A 264 2.71 2.67 16.36
CA LEU A 264 2.76 3.93 17.09
C LEU A 264 1.48 4.76 16.86
N ASP A 265 1.02 4.87 15.61
CA ASP A 265 -0.25 5.51 15.26
C ASP A 265 -1.41 4.93 16.07
N LYS A 266 -1.55 3.59 16.08
CA LYS A 266 -2.62 2.90 16.82
C LYS A 266 -2.57 3.16 18.32
N LYS A 267 -1.38 3.31 18.91
CA LYS A 267 -1.23 3.61 20.34
C LYS A 267 -1.60 5.06 20.66
N ILE A 268 -1.26 5.98 19.77
CA ILE A 268 -1.63 7.40 19.91
C ILE A 268 -3.16 7.54 19.80
N ASP A 269 -3.77 6.90 18.79
CA ASP A 269 -5.22 6.88 18.61
C ASP A 269 -5.94 6.22 19.78
N GLY A 270 -5.41 5.12 20.32
CA GLY A 270 -6.00 4.41 21.47
C GLY A 270 -5.99 5.22 22.77
N ASN A 271 -5.01 6.11 22.95
CA ASN A 271 -4.91 6.97 24.14
C ASN A 271 -5.84 8.20 24.07
N ALA A 272 -6.32 8.57 22.89
CA ALA A 272 -7.27 9.68 22.72
C ALA A 272 -8.67 9.36 23.28
N TYR A 273 -8.98 8.08 23.54
CA TYR A 273 -10.25 7.64 24.13
C TYR A 273 -10.21 7.50 25.67
N LEU A 274 -9.08 7.80 26.32
CA LEU A 274 -8.88 7.61 27.76
C LEU A 274 -8.66 8.91 28.55
N GLN A 275 -9.05 10.07 28.00
CA GLN A 275 -9.08 11.34 28.73
C GLN A 275 -10.46 11.98 28.70
#